data_AF-A0A957VA59-F1
#
_entry.id   AF-A0A957VA59-F1
#
_cell.length_a   1.000
_cell.length_b   1.000
_cell.length_c   1.000
_cell.angle_alpha   90.00
_cell.angle_beta   90.00
_cell.angle_gamma   90.00
#
_symmetry.space_group_name_H-M   'P 1'
#
loop_
_entity.id
_entity.type
_entity.pdbx_description
1 polymer ?
#
loop_
_entity_poly.entity_id
_entity_poly.type
_entity_poly.pdbx_seq_one_letter_code
_entity_poly.pdbx_strand_id
1 'polypeptide(L)'
;YHGLQESPSPDDRLITAANLSVTYNGRPAGELQPVREYFVVQQQPMTIPDKRSTLADDLYVIIGGWEGSGQTATFKAYINPLVNWIWIGGLVMMFGSLVAAWPSAQQSAERVRARVKLPGAAAPAK
;
A
#
# COMPACT_ATOMS: atom_id res chain seq x y z
N TYR A 1 -23.06 -1.79 12.32
CA TYR A 1 -22.72 -0.44 12.78
C TYR A 1 -23.13 -0.33 14.23
N HIS A 2 -22.22 0.08 15.10
CA HIS A 2 -22.42 0.12 16.56
C HIS A 2 -22.39 1.55 17.14
N GLY A 3 -22.81 2.55 16.35
CA GLY A 3 -22.80 3.96 16.77
C GLY A 3 -21.51 4.70 16.46
N LEU A 4 -21.57 6.04 16.55
CA LEU A 4 -20.40 6.92 16.55
C LEU A 4 -19.94 7.15 18.00
N GLN A 5 -18.63 7.19 18.18
CA GLN A 5 -17.99 7.57 19.44
C GLN A 5 -17.23 8.86 19.18
N GLU A 6 -17.62 9.92 19.89
CA GLU A 6 -16.93 11.20 19.81
C GLU A 6 -16.08 11.41 21.07
N SER A 7 -14.81 11.74 20.87
CA SER A 7 -13.87 12.02 21.95
C SER A 7 -13.07 13.28 21.63
N PRO A 8 -13.00 14.27 22.54
CA PRO A 8 -12.07 15.37 22.39
C PRO A 8 -10.64 14.86 22.56
N SER A 9 -9.73 15.43 21.77
CA SER A 9 -8.30 15.19 21.86
C SER A 9 -7.60 16.42 22.47
N PRO A 10 -6.49 16.25 23.21
CA PRO A 10 -5.79 17.37 23.87
C PRO A 10 -5.25 18.46 22.94
N ASP A 11 -5.24 18.23 21.64
CA ASP A 11 -4.68 19.09 20.58
C ASP A 11 -5.76 19.84 19.77
N ASP A 12 -6.88 20.22 20.41
CA ASP A 12 -8.02 20.92 19.79
C ASP A 12 -8.62 20.18 18.58
N ARG A 13 -8.61 18.85 18.64
CA ARG A 13 -9.28 17.98 17.65
C ARG A 13 -10.48 17.29 18.27
N LEU A 14 -11.55 17.19 17.49
CA LEU A 14 -12.68 16.32 17.79
C LEU A 14 -12.52 15.04 16.98
N ILE A 15 -12.43 13.90 17.65
CA ILE A 15 -12.26 12.58 17.03
C ILE A 15 -13.61 11.89 17.04
N THR A 16 -14.11 11.51 15.87
CA THR A 16 -15.34 10.74 15.69
C THR A 16 -14.98 9.38 15.07
N ALA A 17 -15.12 8.31 15.85
CA ALA A 17 -14.87 6.93 15.40
C ALA A 17 -16.18 6.16 15.21
N ALA A 18 -16.20 5.21 14.28
CA ALA A 18 -17.35 4.32 14.09
C ALA A 18 -16.93 2.86 14.16
N ASN A 19 -17.60 2.04 14.97
CA ASN A 19 -17.31 0.61 15.03
C ASN A 19 -18.17 -0.16 14.02
N LEU A 20 -17.51 -0.81 13.07
CA LEU A 20 -18.12 -1.55 11.98
C LEU A 20 -17.70 -3.02 12.00
N SER A 21 -18.68 -3.91 12.04
CA SER A 21 -18.46 -5.34 11.80
C SER A 21 -18.54 -5.64 10.31
N VAL A 22 -17.53 -6.32 9.78
CA VAL A 22 -17.45 -6.73 8.38
C VAL A 22 -17.81 -8.20 8.29
N THR A 23 -18.72 -8.53 7.38
CA THR A 23 -19.06 -9.91 7.04
C THR A 23 -18.83 -10.16 5.56
N TYR A 24 -18.38 -11.37 5.22
CA TYR A 24 -18.16 -11.80 3.85
C TYR A 24 -18.79 -13.18 3.67
N ASN A 25 -19.74 -13.30 2.73
CA ASN A 25 -20.52 -14.52 2.51
C ASN A 25 -21.16 -15.09 3.80
N GLY A 26 -21.70 -14.21 4.64
CA GLY A 26 -22.34 -14.58 5.91
C GLY A 26 -21.38 -14.98 7.03
N ARG A 27 -20.07 -14.94 6.82
CA ARG A 27 -19.06 -15.22 7.86
C ARG A 27 -18.45 -13.92 8.39
N PRO A 28 -18.16 -13.84 9.70
CA PRO A 28 -17.38 -12.73 10.26
C PRO A 28 -16.04 -12.63 9.53
N ALA A 29 -15.76 -11.43 9.04
CA ALA A 29 -14.58 -11.15 8.24
C ALA A 29 -13.62 -10.18 8.95
N GLY A 30 -14.09 -9.50 10.00
CA GLY A 30 -13.27 -8.64 10.86
C GLY A 30 -14.07 -7.46 11.39
N GLU A 31 -13.38 -6.55 12.07
CA GLU A 31 -13.92 -5.27 12.49
C GLU A 31 -13.10 -4.14 11.86
N LEU A 32 -13.76 -3.02 11.59
CA LEU A 32 -13.14 -1.79 11.09
C LEU A 32 -13.60 -0.62 11.96
N GLN A 33 -12.67 0.29 12.23
CA GLN A 33 -12.88 1.50 12.98
C GLN A 33 -12.40 2.73 12.19
N PRO A 34 -13.12 3.13 11.12
CA PRO A 34 -12.80 4.38 10.44
C PRO A 34 -12.99 5.57 11.39
N VAL A 35 -12.16 6.60 11.21
CA VAL A 35 -12.12 7.78 12.06
C VAL A 35 -12.29 9.03 11.21
N ARG A 36 -13.01 10.02 11.75
CA ARG A 36 -13.04 11.37 11.23
C ARG A 36 -12.61 12.34 12.32
N GLU A 37 -11.63 13.14 12.00
CA GLU A 37 -11.07 14.15 12.88
C GLU A 37 -11.51 15.52 12.41
N TYR A 38 -11.79 16.41 13.34
CA TYR A 38 -12.12 17.80 13.05
C TYR A 38 -11.16 18.70 13.81
N PHE A 39 -10.33 19.43 13.07
CA PHE A 39 -9.39 20.41 13.61
C PHE A 39 -10.14 21.70 13.90
N VAL A 40 -10.36 22.01 15.17
CA VAL A 40 -11.26 23.10 15.60
C VAL A 40 -10.72 24.46 15.16
N VAL A 41 -9.41 24.70 15.33
CA VAL A 41 -8.76 25.97 15.00
C VAL A 41 -8.74 26.21 13.49
N GLN A 42 -8.41 25.18 12.70
CA GLN A 42 -8.33 25.28 11.24
C GLN A 42 -9.70 25.16 10.56
N GLN A 43 -10.72 24.72 11.30
CA GLN A 43 -12.05 24.39 10.77
C GLN A 43 -11.98 23.40 9.59
N GLN A 44 -11.08 22.42 9.68
CA GLN A 44 -10.86 21.43 8.63
C GLN A 44 -11.18 20.02 9.12
N PRO A 45 -12.05 19.26 8.41
CA PRO A 45 -12.22 17.85 8.66
C PRO A 45 -11.13 17.02 7.95
N MET A 46 -10.63 15.99 8.61
CA MET A 46 -9.76 14.96 8.04
C MET A 46 -10.40 13.60 8.26
N THR A 47 -10.42 12.76 7.23
CA THR A 47 -10.96 11.40 7.35
C THR A 47 -9.82 10.41 7.29
N ILE A 48 -9.68 9.60 8.33
CA ILE A 48 -8.72 8.50 8.41
C ILE A 48 -9.48 7.23 8.06
N PRO A 49 -9.23 6.64 6.87
CA PRO A 49 -9.82 5.35 6.53
C PRO A 49 -9.30 4.27 7.47
N ASP A 50 -10.16 3.30 7.75
CA ASP A 50 -9.68 2.01 8.21
C ASP A 50 -9.77 0.99 7.08
N LYS A 51 -8.89 0.00 7.10
CA LYS A 51 -8.76 -0.97 6.02
C LYS A 51 -8.55 -2.39 6.52
N ARG A 52 -9.05 -3.33 5.72
CA ARG A 52 -8.75 -4.75 5.85
C ARG A 52 -8.20 -5.25 4.53
N SER A 53 -6.98 -5.78 4.58
CA SER A 53 -6.31 -6.39 3.42
C SER A 53 -6.41 -7.91 3.47
N THR A 54 -6.74 -8.53 2.34
CA THR A 54 -6.62 -9.96 2.10
C THR A 54 -5.64 -10.22 0.95
N LEU A 55 -5.36 -11.49 0.62
CA LEU A 55 -4.56 -11.81 -0.57
C LEU A 55 -5.26 -11.41 -1.88
N ALA A 56 -6.59 -11.41 -1.91
CA ALA A 56 -7.36 -11.12 -3.13
C ALA A 56 -7.68 -9.63 -3.29
N ASP A 57 -7.98 -8.95 -2.18
CA ASP A 57 -8.61 -7.64 -2.18
C ASP A 57 -8.39 -6.86 -0.88
N ASP A 58 -8.37 -5.53 -1.02
CA ASP A 58 -8.32 -4.59 0.10
C ASP A 58 -9.66 -3.88 0.25
N LEU A 59 -10.29 -3.99 1.42
CA LEU A 59 -11.47 -3.25 1.80
C LEU A 59 -11.07 -1.99 2.56
N TYR A 60 -11.45 -0.83 2.05
CA TYR A 60 -11.29 0.46 2.71
C TYR A 60 -12.64 1.03 3.07
N VAL A 61 -12.78 1.56 4.28
CA VAL A 61 -14.01 2.23 4.70
C VAL A 61 -13.70 3.61 5.26
N ILE A 62 -14.52 4.60 4.88
CA ILE A 62 -14.45 5.97 5.38
C ILE A 62 -15.83 6.44 5.85
N ILE A 63 -15.84 7.36 6.81
CA ILE A 63 -17.04 8.07 7.24
C ILE A 63 -17.32 9.20 6.24
N GLY A 64 -18.41 9.09 5.48
CA GLY A 64 -18.84 10.12 4.52
C GLY A 64 -19.55 11.29 5.20
N GLY A 65 -20.31 11.02 6.26
CA GLY A 65 -21.05 12.01 7.04
C GLY A 65 -22.03 11.34 7.99
N TRP A 66 -22.72 12.12 8.80
CA TRP A 66 -23.76 11.64 9.71
C TRP A 66 -24.81 12.72 9.93
N GLU A 67 -26.00 12.31 10.33
CA GLU A 67 -27.14 13.18 10.60
C GLU A 67 -27.63 13.02 12.04
N GLY A 68 -28.20 14.10 12.58
CA GLY A 68 -28.56 14.21 14.00
C GLY A 68 -27.34 14.07 14.92
N SER A 69 -27.55 13.58 16.13
CA SER A 69 -26.47 13.30 17.10
C SER A 69 -25.72 11.98 16.80
N GLY A 70 -25.56 11.61 15.52
CA GLY A 70 -24.87 10.38 15.12
C GLY A 70 -25.73 9.10 15.08
N GLN A 71 -27.06 9.23 15.10
CA GLN A 71 -27.97 8.08 14.95
C GLN A 71 -27.84 7.42 13.57
N THR A 72 -27.65 8.23 12.53
CA THR A 72 -27.48 7.76 11.15
C THR A 72 -26.14 8.23 10.62
N ALA A 73 -25.32 7.31 10.12
CA ALA A 73 -24.02 7.59 9.52
C ALA A 73 -23.94 7.00 8.11
N THR A 74 -23.39 7.76 7.18
CA THR A 74 -23.09 7.34 5.81
C THR A 74 -21.64 6.93 5.73
N PHE A 75 -21.40 5.74 5.18
CA PHE A 75 -20.06 5.19 4.96
C PHE A 75 -19.82 5.02 3.47
N LYS A 76 -18.58 5.23 3.02
CA LYS A 76 -18.13 4.82 1.70
C LYS A 76 -17.18 3.65 1.86
N ALA A 77 -17.47 2.55 1.19
CA ALA A 77 -16.64 1.36 1.15
C ALA A 77 -16.04 1.20 -0.25
N TYR A 78 -14.73 0.97 -0.31
CA TYR A 78 -14.00 0.73 -1.54
C TYR A 78 -13.35 -0.65 -1.45
N ILE A 79 -13.57 -1.47 -2.47
CA ILE A 79 -12.88 -2.75 -2.61
C ILE A 79 -11.87 -2.55 -3.74
N ASN A 80 -10.59 -2.63 -3.39
CA ASN A 80 -9.48 -2.50 -4.31
C ASN A 80 -8.91 -3.90 -4.56
N PRO A 81 -9.40 -4.62 -5.59
CA PRO A 81 -8.83 -5.91 -5.94
C PRO A 81 -7.44 -5.71 -6.54
N LEU A 82 -6.60 -6.73 -6.41
CA LEU A 82 -5.32 -6.85 -7.10
C LEU A 82 -4.14 -5.95 -6.65
N VAL A 83 -4.27 -5.15 -5.58
CA VAL A 83 -3.16 -4.31 -5.08
C VAL A 83 -1.92 -5.15 -4.76
N ASN A 84 -2.09 -6.31 -4.12
CA ASN A 84 -0.99 -7.23 -3.82
C ASN A 84 -0.30 -7.79 -5.09
N TRP A 85 -1.00 -7.87 -6.22
CA TRP A 85 -0.41 -8.35 -7.48
C TRP A 85 0.56 -7.36 -8.10
N ILE A 86 0.41 -6.06 -7.83
CA ILE A 86 1.38 -5.04 -8.23
C ILE A 86 2.72 -5.32 -7.55
N TRP A 87 2.69 -5.60 -6.24
CA TRP A 87 3.88 -5.95 -5.47
C TRP A 87 4.51 -7.27 -5.94
N ILE A 88 3.70 -8.29 -6.21
CA ILE A 88 4.17 -9.55 -6.79
C ILE A 88 4.85 -9.30 -8.15
N GLY A 89 4.22 -8.51 -9.03
CA GLY A 89 4.82 -8.15 -10.33
C GLY A 89 6.15 -7.40 -10.17
N GLY A 90 6.24 -6.47 -9.22
CA GLY A 90 7.47 -5.77 -8.87
C GLY A 90 8.60 -6.72 -8.43
N LEU A 91 8.28 -7.68 -7.57
CA LEU A 91 9.23 -8.71 -7.13
C LEU A 91 9.66 -9.59 -8.31
N VAL A 92 8.72 -10.04 -9.15
CA VAL A 92 9.03 -10.86 -10.33
C VAL A 92 9.96 -10.12 -11.29
N MET A 93 9.71 -8.83 -11.56
CA MET A 93 10.59 -8.01 -12.40
C MET A 93 11.98 -7.83 -11.79
N MET A 94 12.05 -7.62 -10.47
CA MET A 94 13.33 -7.52 -9.76
C MET A 94 14.13 -8.83 -9.87
N PHE A 95 13.50 -9.98 -9.59
CA PHE A 95 14.14 -11.29 -9.74
C PHE A 95 14.55 -11.57 -11.19
N GLY A 96 13.68 -11.31 -12.16
CA GLY A 96 13.99 -11.48 -13.58
C GLY A 96 15.18 -10.62 -14.02
N SER A 97 15.27 -9.38 -13.51
CA SER A 97 16.39 -8.48 -13.78
C SER A 97 17.70 -8.99 -13.18
N LEU A 98 17.66 -9.49 -11.94
CA LEU A 98 18.83 -10.11 -11.30
C LEU A 98 19.32 -11.35 -12.06
N VAL A 99 18.39 -12.19 -12.53
CA VAL A 99 18.72 -13.37 -13.34
C VAL A 99 19.29 -12.96 -14.70
N ALA A 100 18.72 -11.95 -15.36
CA ALA A 100 19.21 -11.46 -16.65
C ALA A 100 20.59 -10.79 -16.56
N ALA A 101 20.84 -10.08 -15.45
CA ALA A 101 22.14 -9.46 -15.17
C ALA A 101 23.18 -10.46 -14.63
N TRP A 102 22.78 -11.70 -14.31
CA TRP A 102 23.69 -12.71 -13.81
C TRP A 102 24.72 -13.07 -14.89
N PRO A 103 26.03 -12.97 -14.60
CA PRO A 103 27.05 -13.25 -15.60
C PRO A 103 26.98 -14.73 -15.98
N SER A 104 26.60 -15.01 -17.23
CA SER A 104 26.67 -16.37 -17.75
C SER A 104 28.13 -16.80 -17.85
N ALA A 105 28.42 -18.06 -17.50
CA ALA A 105 29.77 -18.62 -17.61
C ALA A 105 30.35 -18.46 -19.03
N GLN A 106 29.48 -18.45 -20.05
CA GLN A 106 29.83 -18.22 -21.45
C GLN A 106 30.25 -16.76 -21.72
N GLN A 107 29.50 -15.76 -21.24
CA GLN A 107 29.90 -14.34 -21.38
C GLN A 107 31.18 -14.02 -20.62
N SER A 108 31.40 -14.64 -19.46
CA SER A 108 32.65 -14.52 -18.70
C SER A 108 33.84 -15.13 -19.46
N ALA A 109 33.66 -16.31 -20.05
CA ALA A 109 34.69 -16.98 -20.85
C ALA A 109 35.00 -16.23 -22.16
N GLU A 110 34.00 -15.65 -22.82
CA GLU A 110 34.18 -14.81 -24.01
C GLU A 110 34.90 -13.50 -23.69
N ARG A 111 34.56 -12.84 -22.57
CA ARG A 111 35.28 -11.63 -22.10
C ARG A 111 36.74 -11.91 -21.79
N VAL A 112 37.05 -13.05 -21.16
CA VAL A 112 38.44 -13.46 -20.90
C VAL A 112 39.17 -13.80 -22.21
N ARG A 113 38.55 -14.58 -23.10
CA ARG A 113 39.15 -14.92 -24.41
C ARG A 113 39.38 -13.68 -25.28
N ALA A 114 38.43 -12.74 -25.33
CA ALA A 114 38.59 -11.47 -26.05
C ALA A 114 39.74 -10.62 -25.49
N ARG A 115 39.92 -10.62 -24.15
CA ARG A 115 41.03 -9.93 -23.48
C ARG A 115 42.38 -10.58 -23.72
N VAL A 116 42.43 -11.91 -23.82
CA VAL A 116 43.65 -12.67 -24.18
C VAL A 116 44.00 -12.51 -25.67
N LYS A 117 43.01 -12.31 -26.54
CA LYS A 117 43.19 -12.21 -27.99
C LYS A 117 43.59 -10.81 -28.48
N LEU A 118 43.58 -9.78 -27.62
CA LEU A 118 44.18 -8.48 -27.92
C LEU A 118 45.71 -8.59 -27.77
N PRO A 119 46.48 -8.68 -28.87
CA PRO A 119 47.93 -8.57 -28.78
C PRO A 119 48.25 -7.12 -28.44
N GLY A 120 49.29 -6.90 -27.63
CA GLY A 120 49.72 -5.58 -27.20
C GLY A 120 49.64 -4.57 -28.34
N ALA A 121 48.74 -3.58 -28.19
CA ALA A 121 48.79 -2.39 -29.00
C ALA A 121 50.20 -1.83 -28.82
N ALA A 122 50.97 -1.92 -29.90
CA ALA A 122 52.39 -1.67 -29.94
C ALA A 122 52.74 -0.38 -29.20
N ALA A 123 53.72 -0.46 -28.30
CA ALA A 123 54.35 0.71 -27.73
C ALA A 123 54.86 1.59 -28.89
N PRO A 124 54.54 2.90 -28.93
CA PRO A 124 55.09 3.77 -29.96
C PRO A 124 56.61 3.84 -29.76
N ALA A 125 57.36 3.43 -30.78
CA ALA A 125 58.80 3.51 -30.79
C ALA A 125 59.26 4.93 -31.22
N LYS A 126 60.03 5.54 -30.31
CA LYS A 126 60.83 6.78 -30.39
C LYS A 126 60.08 8.11 -30.54
#